data_AF-A0A3C0YS56-F1
#
_entry.id   AF-A0A3C0YS56-F1
#
_cell.length_a   1.000
_cell.length_b   1.000
_cell.length_c   1.000
_cell.angle_alpha   90.00
_cell.angle_beta   90.00
_cell.angle_gamma   90.00
#
_symmetry.space_group_name_H-M   'P 1'
#
loop_
_entity.id
_entity.type
_entity.pdbx_description
1 polymer ?
#
loop_
_entity_poly.entity_id
_entity_poly.type
_entity_poly.pdbx_seq_one_letter_code
_entity_poly.pdbx_strand_id
1 'polypeptide(L)'
;MSIKDFTGIRKNSNLPNPYEISLPEDIKDFFGDYEDSLNSMLDDLEKATLAYESGNKSKENSDTIKRLLHKIKGEASMVGVDEISELTHETEFAFDELKEEQRPDMLLHYKDWVCKALSSMAEKV
;
A
#
# COMPACT_ATOMS: atom_id res chain seq x y z
N MET A 1 3.95 -4.14 21.41
CA MET A 1 3.53 -4.32 20.01
C MET A 1 4.55 -5.23 19.35
N SER A 2 4.12 -6.36 18.78
CA SER A 2 5.01 -7.15 17.92
C SER A 2 5.10 -6.42 16.60
N ILE A 3 6.26 -5.82 16.30
CA ILE A 3 6.50 -5.16 15.02
C ILE A 3 6.42 -6.25 13.95
N LYS A 4 5.46 -6.15 13.03
CA LYS A 4 5.32 -7.10 11.92
C LYS A 4 6.44 -6.79 10.90
N ASP A 5 7.09 -7.82 10.38
CA ASP A 5 8.19 -7.63 9.42
C ASP A 5 7.65 -7.48 7.99
N PHE A 6 7.66 -6.26 7.47
CA PHE A 6 7.26 -5.95 6.09
C PHE A 6 8.44 -5.88 5.11
N THR A 7 9.68 -6.14 5.55
CA THR A 7 10.87 -6.06 4.67
C THR A 7 10.84 -7.06 3.52
N GLY A 8 9.96 -8.08 3.59
CA GLY A 8 9.65 -9.01 2.51
C GLY A 8 9.23 -8.33 1.21
N ILE A 9 8.64 -7.13 1.26
CA ILE A 9 8.24 -6.36 0.08
C ILE A 9 9.44 -6.02 -0.81
N ARG A 10 10.61 -5.76 -0.20
CA ARG A 10 11.86 -5.40 -0.89
C ARG A 10 12.39 -6.53 -1.77
N LYS A 11 11.95 -7.76 -1.54
CA LYS A 11 12.32 -8.95 -2.31
C LYS A 11 11.14 -9.54 -3.06
N ASN A 12 10.01 -8.82 -3.13
CA ASN A 12 8.74 -9.32 -3.62
C ASN A 12 8.39 -10.71 -3.03
N SER A 13 8.50 -10.83 -1.71
CA SER A 13 8.43 -12.10 -0.96
C SER A 13 7.42 -12.02 0.18
N ASN A 14 7.33 -13.06 1.01
CA ASN A 14 6.31 -13.17 2.06
C ASN A 14 6.14 -11.89 2.89
N LEU A 15 4.89 -11.46 2.99
CA LEU A 15 4.43 -10.41 3.89
C LEU A 15 3.69 -11.03 5.09
N PRO A 16 3.53 -10.28 6.19
CA PRO A 16 2.65 -10.65 7.30
C PRO A 16 1.23 -10.95 6.81
N ASN A 17 0.47 -11.73 7.58
CA ASN A 17 -0.89 -12.11 7.21
C ASN A 17 -1.82 -10.86 7.16
N PRO A 18 -2.41 -10.51 6.01
CA PRO A 18 -3.28 -9.33 5.90
C PRO A 18 -4.59 -9.48 6.69
N TYR A 19 -5.00 -10.70 7.05
CA TYR A 19 -6.24 -10.96 7.80
C TYR A 19 -6.10 -10.73 9.32
N GLU A 20 -4.88 -10.50 9.80
CA GLU A 20 -4.56 -10.28 11.23
C GLU A 20 -4.44 -8.80 11.59
N ILE A 21 -5.03 -7.92 10.78
CA ILE A 21 -5.05 -6.47 11.05
C ILE A 21 -6.31 -6.14 11.83
N SER A 22 -6.15 -5.33 12.87
CA SER A 22 -7.25 -4.78 13.67
C SER A 22 -7.54 -3.37 13.22
N LEU A 23 -8.80 -3.09 12.92
CA LEU A 23 -9.26 -1.73 12.72
C LEU A 23 -9.31 -1.01 14.08
N PRO A 24 -8.79 0.23 14.21
CA PRO A 24 -8.97 1.04 15.41
C PRO A 24 -10.44 1.34 15.69
N GLU A 25 -10.86 1.31 16.95
CA GLU A 25 -12.28 1.51 17.29
C GLU A 25 -12.77 2.92 16.97
N ASP A 26 -11.88 3.91 17.06
CA ASP A 26 -12.20 5.32 16.82
C ASP A 26 -12.53 5.62 15.35
N ILE A 27 -12.13 4.75 14.41
CA ILE A 27 -12.38 4.94 12.97
C ILE A 27 -13.53 4.07 12.44
N LYS A 28 -14.11 3.15 13.24
CA LYS A 28 -15.16 2.22 12.78
C LYS A 28 -16.32 2.91 12.07
N ASP A 29 -16.82 4.00 12.64
CA ASP A 29 -17.95 4.77 12.09
C ASP A 29 -17.62 5.49 10.77
N PHE A 30 -16.33 5.69 10.48
CA PHE A 30 -15.82 6.35 9.28
C PHE A 30 -15.07 5.39 8.35
N PHE A 31 -15.14 4.08 8.61
CA PHE A 31 -14.38 3.09 7.86
C PHE A 31 -14.75 3.09 6.37
N GLY A 32 -16.02 3.30 6.03
CA GLY A 32 -16.46 3.36 4.64
C GLY A 32 -15.77 4.50 3.86
N ASP A 33 -15.65 5.68 4.45
CA ASP A 33 -14.97 6.82 3.83
C ASP A 33 -13.47 6.54 3.63
N TYR A 34 -12.84 5.89 4.61
CA TYR A 34 -11.45 5.46 4.54
C TYR A 34 -11.24 4.38 3.46
N GLU A 35 -12.11 3.37 3.41
CA GLU A 35 -12.07 2.30 2.42
C GLU A 35 -12.21 2.85 0.99
N ASP A 36 -13.19 3.72 0.76
CA ASP A 36 -13.42 4.34 -0.56
C ASP A 36 -12.23 5.19 -1.00
N SER A 37 -11.69 6.01 -0.10
CA SER A 37 -10.50 6.83 -0.35
C SER A 37 -9.29 5.97 -0.68
N LEU A 38 -9.03 4.92 0.11
CA LEU A 38 -7.89 4.04 -0.08
C LEU A 38 -8.00 3.23 -1.39
N ASN A 39 -9.18 2.69 -1.69
CA ASN A 39 -9.44 1.98 -2.95
C ASN A 39 -9.21 2.89 -4.17
N SER A 40 -9.68 4.14 -4.13
CA SER A 40 -9.41 5.10 -5.21
C SER A 40 -7.91 5.33 -5.43
N MET A 41 -7.13 5.46 -4.35
CA MET A 41 -5.68 5.64 -4.46
C MET A 41 -4.96 4.38 -4.97
N LEU A 42 -5.43 3.19 -4.59
CA LEU A 42 -4.88 1.91 -5.06
C LEU A 42 -5.16 1.68 -6.55
N ASP A 43 -6.33 2.09 -7.04
CA ASP A 43 -6.65 2.05 -8.47
C ASP A 43 -5.77 3.02 -9.27
N ASP A 44 -5.54 4.22 -8.77
CA ASP A 44 -4.64 5.18 -9.41
C ASP A 44 -3.18 4.71 -9.35
N LEU A 45 -2.78 4.01 -8.28
CA LEU A 45 -1.47 3.40 -8.16
C LEU A 45 -1.27 2.30 -9.20
N GLU A 46 -2.26 1.44 -9.41
CA GLU A 46 -2.23 0.40 -10.44
C GLU A 46 -2.12 1.01 -11.84
N LYS A 47 -2.96 2.00 -12.17
CA LYS A 47 -2.88 2.70 -13.47
C LYS A 47 -1.49 3.30 -13.69
N ALA A 48 -0.93 3.98 -12.68
CA ALA A 48 0.41 4.54 -12.76
C ALA A 48 1.48 3.45 -12.91
N THR A 49 1.30 2.30 -12.26
CA THR A 49 2.20 1.13 -12.35
C THR A 49 2.20 0.54 -13.77
N LEU A 50 1.03 0.31 -14.35
CA LEU A 50 0.90 -0.20 -15.73
C LEU A 50 1.44 0.79 -16.76
N ALA A 51 1.23 2.10 -16.55
CA ALA A 51 1.82 3.15 -17.38
C ALA A 51 3.35 3.22 -17.23
N TYR A 52 3.87 3.01 -16.02
CA TYR A 52 5.31 2.95 -15.75
C TYR A 52 5.97 1.77 -16.47
N GLU A 53 5.31 0.60 -16.46
CA GLU A 53 5.78 -0.61 -17.13
C GLU A 53 5.75 -0.49 -18.67
N SER A 54 4.66 0.04 -19.22
CA SER A 54 4.44 0.11 -20.68
C SER A 54 5.08 1.31 -21.39
N GLY A 55 5.24 2.45 -20.70
CA GLY A 55 5.51 3.77 -21.29
C GLY A 55 6.96 4.25 -21.24
N ASN A 56 7.93 3.37 -20.99
CA ASN A 56 9.36 3.70 -20.84
C ASN A 56 9.69 4.42 -19.50
N LYS A 57 9.20 3.86 -18.38
CA LYS A 57 9.66 4.12 -16.99
C LYS A 57 9.96 5.59 -16.69
N SER A 58 9.07 6.48 -17.15
CA SER A 58 9.33 7.91 -17.12
C SER A 58 9.41 8.43 -15.68
N LYS A 59 10.22 9.48 -15.49
CA LYS A 59 10.31 10.17 -14.20
C LYS A 59 8.95 10.64 -13.70
N GLU A 60 8.06 11.07 -14.60
CA GLU A 60 6.70 11.52 -14.27
C GLU A 60 5.84 10.40 -13.64
N ASN A 61 5.88 9.20 -14.22
CA ASN A 61 5.18 8.05 -13.66
C ASN A 61 5.76 7.66 -12.30
N SER A 62 7.08 7.67 -12.16
CA SER A 62 7.78 7.42 -10.90
C SER A 62 7.40 8.43 -9.81
N ASP A 63 7.39 9.72 -10.14
CA ASP A 63 6.98 10.78 -9.22
C ASP A 63 5.50 10.67 -8.84
N THR A 64 4.64 10.19 -9.76
CA THR A 64 3.22 9.93 -9.49
C THR A 64 3.03 8.78 -8.51
N ILE A 65 3.72 7.66 -8.71
CA ILE A 65 3.71 6.51 -7.81
C ILE A 65 4.16 6.94 -6.39
N LYS A 66 5.28 7.66 -6.28
CA LYS A 66 5.78 8.15 -4.99
C LYS A 66 4.77 9.04 -4.26
N ARG A 67 4.10 9.94 -4.97
CA ARG A 67 3.06 10.79 -4.37
C ARG A 67 1.86 9.98 -3.87
N LEU A 68 1.44 8.95 -4.59
CA LEU A 68 0.34 8.08 -4.18
C LEU A 68 0.72 7.29 -2.93
N LEU A 69 1.90 6.66 -2.91
CA LEU A 69 2.40 5.95 -1.72
C LEU A 69 2.47 6.89 -0.50
N HIS A 70 3.00 8.11 -0.68
CA HIS A 70 3.09 9.08 0.40
C HIS A 70 1.73 9.45 0.99
N LYS A 71 0.72 9.64 0.12
CA LYS A 71 -0.66 9.92 0.55
C LYS A 71 -1.27 8.74 1.29
N ILE A 72 -1.15 7.53 0.75
CA ILE A 72 -1.65 6.31 1.39
C ILE A 72 -1.06 6.14 2.80
N LYS A 73 0.26 6.32 2.94
CA LYS A 73 0.93 6.28 4.25
C LYS A 73 0.37 7.32 5.21
N GLY A 74 0.23 8.56 4.75
CA GLY A 74 -0.28 9.67 5.55
C GLY A 74 -1.70 9.40 6.05
N GLU A 75 -2.57 8.87 5.19
CA GLU A 75 -3.93 8.53 5.54
C GLU A 75 -3.98 7.36 6.52
N ALA A 76 -3.26 6.27 6.25
CA ALA A 76 -3.16 5.11 7.16
C ALA A 76 -2.65 5.50 8.55
N SER A 77 -1.62 6.36 8.62
CA SER A 77 -1.13 6.91 9.89
C SER A 77 -2.15 7.81 10.59
N MET A 78 -2.93 8.59 9.84
CA MET A 78 -3.95 9.48 10.40
C MET A 78 -5.09 8.68 11.04
N VAL A 79 -5.51 7.57 10.41
CA VAL A 79 -6.58 6.70 10.91
C VAL A 79 -6.10 5.66 11.94
N GLY A 80 -4.78 5.54 12.14
CA GLY A 80 -4.19 4.61 13.11
C GLY A 80 -4.06 3.17 12.63
N VAL A 81 -4.07 2.92 11.31
CA VAL A 81 -3.83 1.60 10.73
C VAL A 81 -2.32 1.43 10.47
N ASP A 82 -1.60 1.13 11.55
CA ASP A 82 -0.13 1.08 11.58
C ASP A 82 0.43 0.09 10.56
N GLU A 83 -0.18 -1.08 10.37
CA GLU A 83 0.32 -2.09 9.43
C GLU A 83 0.33 -1.62 7.98
N ILE A 84 -0.70 -0.88 7.54
CA ILE A 84 -0.72 -0.31 6.19
C ILE A 84 0.36 0.77 6.10
N SER A 85 0.46 1.64 7.11
CA SER A 85 1.49 2.69 7.13
C SER A 85 2.92 2.14 7.07
N GLU A 86 3.23 1.12 7.87
CA GLU A 86 4.54 0.45 7.88
C GLU A 86 4.84 -0.24 6.54
N LEU A 87 3.88 -0.97 5.98
CA LEU A 87 4.05 -1.59 4.66
C LEU A 87 4.26 -0.53 3.56
N THR A 88 3.50 0.58 3.59
CA THR A 88 3.67 1.65 2.60
C THR A 88 5.04 2.31 2.74
N HIS A 89 5.53 2.53 3.97
CA HIS A 89 6.88 3.02 4.21
C HIS A 89 7.95 2.09 3.63
N GLU A 90 7.83 0.79 3.87
CA GLU A 90 8.76 -0.20 3.29
C GLU A 90 8.67 -0.25 1.76
N THR A 91 7.46 -0.06 1.20
CA THR A 91 7.21 0.05 -0.24
C THR A 91 7.87 1.29 -0.84
N GLU A 92 7.78 2.46 -0.20
CA GLU A 92 8.46 3.70 -0.63
C GLU A 92 9.98 3.49 -0.67
N PHE A 93 10.54 2.90 0.38
CA PHE A 93 11.97 2.60 0.44
C PHE A 93 12.39 1.58 -0.64
N ALA A 94 11.63 0.49 -0.80
CA ALA A 94 11.87 -0.51 -1.83
C ALA A 94 11.82 0.08 -3.23
N PHE A 95 10.89 1.00 -3.49
CA PHE A 95 10.73 1.63 -4.79
C PHE A 95 11.97 2.44 -5.20
N ASP A 96 12.65 3.08 -4.25
CA ASP A 96 13.88 3.83 -4.52
C ASP A 96 15.09 2.91 -4.76
N GLU A 97 15.20 1.81 -4.03
CA GLU A 97 16.34 0.88 -4.10
C GLU A 97 16.24 -0.16 -5.23
N LEU A 98 15.03 -0.57 -5.58
CA LEU A 98 14.80 -1.60 -6.59
C LEU A 98 15.09 -1.08 -7.99
N LYS A 99 15.55 -2.00 -8.84
CA LYS A 99 15.68 -1.73 -10.27
C LYS A 99 14.31 -1.53 -10.88
N GLU A 100 14.23 -0.75 -11.94
CA GLU A 100 12.97 -0.33 -12.54
C GLU A 100 12.12 -1.51 -13.05
N GLU A 101 12.74 -2.63 -13.42
CA GLU A 101 12.05 -3.86 -13.85
C GLU A 101 11.33 -4.57 -12.70
N GLN A 102 11.77 -4.37 -11.46
CA GLN A 102 11.25 -5.07 -10.28
C GLN A 102 10.13 -4.29 -9.58
N ARG A 103 10.02 -2.99 -9.87
CA ARG A 103 9.06 -2.08 -9.22
C ARG A 103 7.60 -2.44 -9.53
N PRO A 104 7.21 -2.77 -10.78
CA PRO A 104 5.81 -3.07 -11.08
C PRO A 104 5.26 -4.25 -10.27
N ASP A 105 5.95 -5.41 -10.30
CA ASP A 105 5.52 -6.60 -9.55
C ASP A 105 5.42 -6.32 -8.05
N MET A 106 6.37 -5.56 -7.51
CA MET A 106 6.38 -5.17 -6.10
C MET A 106 5.17 -4.27 -5.74
N LEU A 107 4.83 -3.30 -6.60
CA LEU A 107 3.69 -2.42 -6.39
C LEU A 107 2.35 -3.16 -6.49
N LEU A 108 2.23 -4.12 -7.41
CA LEU A 108 1.04 -4.96 -7.52
C LEU A 108 0.89 -5.88 -6.31
N HIS A 109 1.99 -6.45 -5.81
CA HIS A 109 1.97 -7.22 -4.58
C HIS A 109 1.57 -6.37 -3.36
N TYR A 110 2.09 -5.14 -3.26
CA TYR A 110 1.66 -4.18 -2.26
C TYR A 110 0.15 -3.92 -2.35
N LYS A 111 -0.38 -3.61 -3.54
CA LYS A 111 -1.82 -3.39 -3.76
C LYS A 111 -2.65 -4.59 -3.31
N ASP A 112 -2.29 -5.79 -3.77
CA ASP A 112 -2.99 -7.03 -3.42
C ASP A 112 -3.07 -7.25 -1.91
N TRP A 113 -1.97 -6.97 -1.21
CA TRP A 113 -1.92 -7.10 0.23
C TRP A 113 -2.87 -6.09 0.92
N VAL A 114 -2.84 -4.82 0.50
CA VAL A 114 -3.69 -3.76 1.09
C VAL A 114 -5.17 -4.03 0.79
N CYS A 115 -5.54 -4.48 -0.41
CA CYS A 115 -6.92 -4.86 -0.71
C CYS A 115 -7.42 -6.00 0.19
N LYS A 116 -6.60 -7.03 0.43
CA LYS A 116 -6.96 -8.13 1.35
C LYS A 116 -7.11 -7.65 2.79
N ALA A 117 -6.24 -6.73 3.21
CA ALA A 117 -6.31 -6.09 4.52
C ALA A 117 -7.62 -5.32 4.70
N LEU A 118 -7.99 -4.48 3.72
CA LEU A 118 -9.27 -3.75 3.71
C LEU A 118 -10.46 -4.70 3.81
N SER A 119 -10.52 -5.74 2.98
CA SER A 119 -11.61 -6.73 3.04
C SER A 119 -11.70 -7.40 4.41
N SER A 120 -10.57 -7.70 5.05
CA SER A 120 -10.56 -8.27 6.40
C SER A 120 -11.07 -7.30 7.46
N MET A 121 -10.78 -6.00 7.33
CA MET A 121 -11.28 -4.99 8.25
C MET A 121 -12.78 -4.78 8.05
N ALA A 122 -13.27 -4.77 6.81
CA ALA A 122 -14.70 -4.65 6.49
C ALA A 122 -15.56 -5.76 7.14
N GLU A 123 -15.04 -6.98 7.24
CA GLU A 123 -15.72 -8.10 7.94
C GLU A 123 -15.82 -7.90 9.47
N LYS A 124 -15.04 -6.98 10.04
CA LYS A 124 -14.93 -6.73 11.50
C LYS A 124 -15.63 -5.43 11.94
N VAL A 125 -16.20 -4.68 11.00
CA VAL A 125 -16.99 -3.46 11.23
C VAL A 125 -18.43 -3.81 11.59
#